data_AF-A0A812AUH7-F1
#
_entry.id   AF-A0A812AUH7-F1
#
_cell.length_a   1.000
_cell.length_b   1.000
_cell.length_c   1.000
_cell.angle_alpha   90.00
_cell.angle_beta   90.00
_cell.angle_gamma   90.00
#
_symmetry.space_group_name_H-M   'P 1'
#
loop_
_entity.id
_entity.type
_entity.pdbx_description
1 polymer ?
#
loop_
_entity_poly.entity_id
_entity_poly.type
_entity_poly.pdbx_seq_one_letter_code
_entity_poly.pdbx_strand_id
1 'polypeptide(L)'
;MKNCFQFFSFFHNLADCISQTLLVYLPLLSTSKTGYLKAESVLPFHLRYHQPQIGDYSRATVNINPPTHVFTNCSDGFSALEKIPCSSSDSRLCLWQKLNCKAATVTTNVPVGDFNHLIPVSVITILSTFGSTALLLHQMYKTSNVKLQKQ
;
A
#
# COMPACT_ATOMS: atom_id res chain seq x y z
N MET A 1 32.64 -7.33 16.60
CA MET A 1 31.26 -7.57 16.12
C MET A 1 30.92 -6.45 15.15
N LYS A 2 30.90 -6.74 13.84
CA LYS A 2 30.60 -5.74 12.82
C LYS A 2 29.11 -5.80 12.51
N ASN A 3 28.47 -4.66 12.72
CA ASN A 3 27.07 -4.38 12.43
C ASN A 3 26.85 -4.44 10.90
N CYS A 4 26.42 -5.59 10.39
CA CYS A 4 26.02 -5.73 8.99
C CYS A 4 24.54 -5.38 8.85
N PHE A 5 24.28 -4.33 8.11
CA PHE A 5 22.95 -3.84 7.81
C PHE A 5 22.83 -3.86 6.29
N GLN A 6 21.86 -4.61 5.75
CA GLN A 6 20.81 -4.16 4.83
C GLN A 6 20.17 -5.34 4.07
N PHE A 7 18.96 -5.15 3.56
CA PHE A 7 18.07 -6.16 2.99
C PHE A 7 17.55 -5.60 1.65
N PHE A 8 16.85 -6.40 0.85
CA PHE A 8 16.24 -5.90 -0.39
C PHE A 8 14.94 -6.68 -0.58
N SER A 9 13.89 -6.02 -1.09
CA SER A 9 12.59 -6.60 -1.42
C SER A 9 11.97 -5.94 -2.65
N PHE A 10 11.84 -6.69 -3.73
CA PHE A 10 10.94 -6.46 -4.87
C PHE A 10 9.49 -6.77 -4.48
N PHE A 11 8.56 -5.92 -4.88
CA PHE A 11 7.12 -6.20 -4.84
C PHE A 11 6.55 -5.79 -6.20
N HIS A 12 5.95 -6.72 -6.96
CA HIS A 12 5.17 -6.36 -8.14
C HIS A 12 3.80 -5.85 -7.68
N ASN A 13 3.39 -4.67 -8.11
CA ASN A 13 2.01 -4.24 -8.03
C ASN A 13 1.34 -4.33 -9.42
N LEU A 14 0.08 -4.76 -9.41
CA LEU A 14 -0.83 -4.82 -10.55
C LEU A 14 -1.52 -3.46 -10.69
N ALA A 15 -1.50 -2.93 -11.92
CA ALA A 15 -2.05 -1.65 -12.40
C ALA A 15 -1.03 -0.48 -12.46
N ASP A 16 -0.75 -0.08 -13.70
CA ASP A 16 0.09 1.00 -14.21
C ASP A 16 1.62 0.79 -14.33
N CYS A 17 2.09 1.13 -15.55
CA CYS A 17 3.39 0.87 -16.20
C CYS A 17 4.61 1.56 -15.56
N ILE A 18 4.81 1.47 -14.25
CA ILE A 18 6.03 1.96 -13.61
C ILE A 18 6.55 0.88 -12.66
N SER A 19 7.66 0.24 -13.04
CA SER A 19 8.42 -0.62 -12.12
C SER A 19 9.04 0.26 -11.03
N GLN A 20 8.30 0.48 -9.94
CA GLN A 20 8.82 1.20 -8.79
C GLN A 20 9.70 0.26 -7.97
N THR A 21 10.98 0.61 -7.84
CA THR A 21 11.94 -0.17 -7.04
C THR A 21 12.02 0.45 -5.66
N LEU A 22 11.70 -0.32 -4.63
CA LEU A 22 11.84 0.09 -3.23
C LEU A 22 13.12 -0.51 -2.64
N LEU A 23 14.02 0.35 -2.17
CA LEU A 23 15.23 -0.07 -1.44
C LEU A 23 14.94 -0.01 0.06
N VAL A 24 15.13 -1.14 0.76
CA VAL A 24 14.80 -1.27 2.18
C VAL A 24 16.03 -1.69 2.99
N TYR A 25 16.49 -0.80 3.86
CA TYR A 25 17.74 -0.97 4.56
C TYR A 25 17.53 -1.52 5.98
N LEU A 26 17.91 -2.78 6.23
CA LEU A 26 17.63 -3.48 7.51
C LEU A 26 18.85 -4.10 8.22
N PRO A 27 18.90 -4.11 9.57
CA PRO A 27 19.86 -4.90 10.32
C PRO A 27 19.71 -6.41 10.07
N LEU A 28 20.83 -7.13 9.96
CA LEU A 28 20.84 -8.58 10.06
C LEU A 28 21.03 -8.99 11.53
N LEU A 29 20.11 -9.82 12.05
CA LEU A 29 20.26 -10.42 13.37
C LEU A 29 20.72 -11.87 13.23
N SER A 30 21.85 -12.19 13.87
CA SER A 30 22.32 -13.57 13.98
C SER A 30 21.51 -14.29 15.05
N THR A 31 20.83 -15.37 14.67
CA THR A 31 20.12 -16.22 15.63
C THR A 31 21.06 -17.33 16.08
N SER A 32 21.49 -17.27 17.35
CA SER A 32 22.51 -18.15 17.97
C SER A 32 22.26 -19.65 17.89
N LYS A 33 21.06 -20.11 17.49
CA LYS A 33 20.67 -21.53 17.59
C LYS A 33 20.64 -22.29 16.27
N THR A 34 20.71 -21.63 15.11
CA THR A 34 20.42 -22.28 13.83
C THR A 34 21.39 -21.97 12.68
N GLY A 35 22.36 -21.08 12.89
CA GLY A 35 23.34 -20.71 11.84
C GLY A 35 22.74 -19.92 10.66
N TYR A 36 21.46 -19.55 10.73
CA TYR A 36 20.80 -18.70 9.74
C TYR A 36 20.81 -17.23 10.18
N LEU A 37 21.04 -16.33 9.23
CA LEU A 37 20.82 -14.89 9.40
C LEU A 37 19.33 -14.58 9.20
N LYS A 38 18.71 -13.89 10.15
CA LYS A 38 17.31 -13.43 10.04
C LYS A 38 17.30 -11.91 9.94
N ALA A 39 16.58 -11.39 8.94
CA ALA A 39 16.16 -9.99 8.87
C ALA A 39 14.63 -9.95 8.93
N GLU A 40 14.10 -9.00 9.70
CA GLU A 40 12.66 -8.81 9.84
C GLU A 40 12.32 -7.36 9.52
N SER A 41 11.40 -7.16 8.57
CA SER A 41 10.98 -5.85 8.11
C SER A 41 9.47 -5.72 8.20
N VAL A 42 9.00 -4.66 8.85
CA VAL A 42 7.59 -4.27 8.82
C VAL A 42 7.45 -3.13 7.84
N LEU A 43 6.85 -3.40 6.68
CA LEU A 43 6.63 -2.41 5.64
C LEU A 43 5.17 -1.96 5.68
N PRO A 44 4.86 -0.71 6.05
CA PRO A 44 3.51 -0.21 5.97
C PRO A 44 3.14 0.01 4.50
N PHE A 45 2.12 -0.70 4.02
CA PHE A 45 1.55 -0.48 2.70
C PHE A 45 0.13 0.09 2.85
N HIS A 46 -0.13 1.20 2.19
CA HIS A 46 -1.47 1.75 2.05
C HIS A 46 -2.02 1.32 0.69
N LEU A 47 -2.90 0.32 0.72
CA LEU A 47 -3.63 -0.06 -0.48
C LEU A 47 -4.73 0.97 -0.71
N ARG A 48 -4.67 1.65 -1.86
CA ARG A 48 -5.76 2.53 -2.27
C ARG A 48 -6.93 1.68 -2.74
N TYR A 49 -8.15 2.13 -2.48
CA TYR A 49 -9.35 1.52 -3.03
C TYR A 49 -9.19 1.43 -4.55
N HIS A 50 -9.21 0.21 -5.07
CA HIS A 50 -9.26 0.00 -6.51
C HIS A 50 -10.60 0.50 -7.04
N GLN A 51 -10.61 0.90 -8.31
CA GLN A 51 -11.82 1.26 -9.03
C GLN A 51 -12.86 0.11 -8.87
N PRO A 52 -14.15 0.44 -8.71
CA PRO A 52 -15.20 -0.58 -8.70
C PRO A 52 -15.05 -1.55 -9.87
N GLN A 53 -15.42 -2.80 -9.65
CA GLN A 53 -15.31 -3.87 -10.66
C GLN A 53 -16.69 -4.43 -10.99
N ILE A 54 -16.87 -4.83 -12.26
CA ILE A 54 -18.13 -5.40 -12.75
C ILE A 54 -18.13 -6.89 -12.38
N GLY A 55 -19.08 -7.30 -11.54
CA GLY A 55 -19.26 -8.69 -11.09
C GLY A 55 -19.49 -8.79 -9.59
N ASP A 56 -19.69 -10.01 -9.07
CA ASP A 56 -19.95 -10.30 -7.64
C ASP A 56 -18.66 -10.23 -6.78
N TYR A 57 -17.78 -9.29 -7.12
CA TYR A 57 -16.49 -9.12 -6.49
C TYR A 57 -16.59 -8.00 -5.45
N SER A 58 -16.81 -8.38 -4.19
CA SER A 58 -16.72 -7.45 -3.05
C SER A 58 -15.25 -7.19 -2.64
N ARG A 59 -14.31 -7.97 -3.16
CA ARG A 59 -12.88 -7.93 -2.80
C ARG A 59 -12.00 -8.19 -4.01
N ALA A 60 -10.91 -7.44 -4.12
CA ALA A 60 -9.80 -7.72 -5.03
C ALA A 60 -8.64 -8.34 -4.25
N THR A 61 -8.00 -9.35 -4.83
CA THR A 61 -6.81 -9.99 -4.27
C THR A 61 -5.57 -9.25 -4.75
N VAL A 62 -4.78 -8.72 -3.82
CA VAL A 62 -3.48 -8.10 -4.08
C VAL A 62 -2.37 -9.05 -3.62
N ASN A 63 -1.50 -9.40 -4.56
CA ASN A 63 -0.34 -10.25 -4.32
C ASN A 63 0.91 -9.40 -4.15
N ILE A 64 1.50 -9.50 -2.97
CA ILE A 64 2.69 -8.78 -2.54
C ILE A 64 3.86 -9.79 -2.68
N ASN A 65 4.51 -9.76 -3.85
CA ASN A 65 5.58 -10.69 -4.22
C ASN A 65 6.85 -10.52 -3.38
N PRO A 66 7.61 -11.58 -3.08
CA PRO A 66 8.84 -11.45 -2.30
C PRO A 66 9.96 -10.70 -3.04
N PRO A 67 11.02 -10.33 -2.31
CA PRO A 67 12.28 -9.91 -2.91
C PRO A 67 12.79 -10.67 -4.12
N THR A 68 13.09 -9.94 -5.19
CA THR A 68 13.85 -10.49 -6.34
C THR A 68 15.35 -10.49 -6.08
N HIS A 69 15.84 -9.52 -5.31
CA HIS A 69 17.24 -9.48 -4.91
C HIS A 69 17.32 -9.30 -3.39
N VAL A 70 18.33 -9.86 -2.75
CA VAL A 70 18.69 -9.57 -1.37
C VAL A 70 20.18 -9.37 -1.37
N PHE A 71 20.67 -8.32 -0.72
CA PHE A 71 22.08 -7.97 -0.71
C PHE A 71 22.58 -7.84 0.72
N THR A 72 23.83 -8.26 0.96
CA THR A 72 24.54 -8.04 2.23
C THR A 72 25.89 -7.39 1.97
N ASN A 73 26.36 -6.57 2.91
CA ASN A 73 27.70 -5.99 2.87
C ASN A 73 28.70 -6.74 3.75
N CYS A 74 28.31 -7.87 4.37
CA CYS A 74 29.27 -8.76 5.02
C CYS A 74 30.06 -9.50 3.94
N SER A 75 31.39 -9.40 3.98
CA SER A 75 32.26 -10.12 3.06
C SER A 75 32.63 -11.47 3.66
N ASP A 76 31.99 -12.55 3.19
CA ASP A 76 32.38 -13.93 3.52
C ASP A 76 33.09 -14.63 2.34
N GLY A 77 33.53 -13.87 1.33
CA GLY A 77 34.39 -14.40 0.24
C GLY A 77 33.68 -15.20 -0.86
N PHE A 78 32.35 -15.30 -0.86
CA PHE A 78 31.59 -16.08 -1.85
C PHE A 78 30.86 -15.19 -2.88
N SER A 79 31.47 -15.04 -4.06
CA SER A 79 30.82 -14.69 -5.35
C SER A 79 30.22 -13.27 -5.54
N ALA A 80 30.01 -12.95 -6.84
CA ALA A 80 29.53 -11.72 -7.48
C ALA A 80 29.16 -10.53 -6.57
N LEU A 81 30.01 -9.50 -6.62
CA LEU A 81 29.80 -8.23 -5.93
C LEU A 81 29.11 -7.24 -6.87
N GLU A 82 28.04 -6.63 -6.40
CA GLU A 82 27.36 -5.53 -7.07
C GLU A 82 27.67 -4.19 -6.38
N LYS A 83 27.76 -3.11 -7.17
CA LYS A 83 27.97 -1.76 -6.65
C LYS A 83 26.62 -1.07 -6.48
N ILE A 84 26.21 -0.86 -5.22
CA ILE A 84 24.97 -0.17 -4.86
C ILE A 84 25.21 0.81 -3.71
N PRO A 85 24.34 1.82 -3.49
CA PRO A 85 24.53 2.82 -2.45
C PRO A 85 24.70 2.21 -1.06
N CYS A 86 25.62 2.76 -0.25
CA CYS A 86 25.94 2.25 1.07
C CYS A 86 24.81 2.46 2.09
N SER A 87 23.97 3.49 1.92
CA SER A 87 22.82 3.75 2.78
C SER A 87 21.77 4.61 2.07
N SER A 88 20.59 4.76 2.68
CA SER A 88 19.55 5.69 2.18
C SER A 88 19.99 7.14 2.16
N SER A 89 20.92 7.51 3.05
CA SER A 89 21.44 8.88 3.21
C SER A 89 22.75 9.13 2.46
N ASP A 90 23.40 8.09 1.96
CA ASP A 90 24.75 8.16 1.38
C ASP A 90 24.75 7.55 -0.02
N SER A 91 24.98 8.39 -1.02
CA SER A 91 25.05 7.99 -2.43
C SER A 91 26.37 7.32 -2.82
N ARG A 92 27.35 7.22 -1.91
CA ARG A 92 28.57 6.45 -2.16
C ARG A 92 28.23 4.99 -2.43
N LEU A 93 28.92 4.41 -3.39
CA LEU A 93 28.73 3.02 -3.79
C LEU A 93 29.59 2.10 -2.93
N CYS A 94 28.95 1.10 -2.32
CA CYS A 94 29.58 0.01 -1.61
C CYS A 94 29.53 -1.26 -2.45
N LEU A 95 30.37 -2.25 -2.10
CA LEU A 95 30.29 -3.59 -2.67
C LEU A 95 29.35 -4.44 -1.84
N TRP A 96 28.40 -5.08 -2.51
CA TRP A 96 27.37 -5.89 -1.89
C TRP A 96 27.33 -7.27 -2.51
N GLN A 97 27.18 -8.28 -1.67
CA GLN A 97 27.04 -9.67 -2.06
C GLN A 97 25.56 -10.01 -2.18
N LYS A 98 25.15 -10.57 -3.32
CA LYS A 98 23.78 -11.03 -3.52
C LYS A 98 23.54 -12.33 -2.76
N LEU A 99 22.48 -12.36 -1.96
CA LEU A 99 22.01 -13.52 -1.22
C LEU A 99 20.86 -14.21 -1.96
N ASN A 100 20.86 -15.54 -1.92
CA ASN A 100 19.73 -16.35 -2.34
C ASN A 100 18.77 -16.53 -1.17
N CYS A 101 17.72 -15.72 -1.11
CA CYS A 101 16.71 -15.80 -0.06
C CYS A 101 15.45 -16.52 -0.57
N LYS A 102 14.85 -17.35 0.29
CA LYS A 102 13.49 -17.87 0.09
C LYS A 102 12.54 -16.98 0.89
N ALA A 103 11.69 -16.25 0.20
CA ALA A 103 10.64 -15.45 0.82
C ALA A 103 9.28 -15.85 0.21
N ALA A 104 8.22 -15.79 1.03
CA ALA A 104 6.87 -16.15 0.61
C ALA A 104 6.14 -14.93 0.07
N THR A 105 5.29 -15.15 -0.94
CA THR A 105 4.33 -14.14 -1.40
C THR A 105 3.27 -13.93 -0.33
N VAL A 106 3.00 -12.67 0.00
CA VAL A 106 1.91 -12.30 0.90
C VAL A 106 0.69 -11.97 0.06
N THR A 107 -0.46 -12.56 0.36
CA THR A 107 -1.71 -12.26 -0.33
C THR A 107 -2.63 -11.51 0.61
N THR A 108 -3.23 -10.42 0.13
CA THR A 108 -4.15 -9.60 0.92
C THR A 108 -5.39 -9.30 0.10
N ASN A 109 -6.55 -9.24 0.76
CA ASN A 109 -7.80 -8.92 0.10
C ASN A 109 -8.20 -7.50 0.45
N VAL A 110 -8.43 -6.67 -0.56
CA VAL A 110 -8.93 -5.30 -0.38
C VAL A 110 -10.38 -5.20 -0.81
N PRO A 111 -11.23 -4.50 -0.05
CA PRO A 111 -12.60 -4.27 -0.48
C PRO A 111 -12.63 -3.41 -1.74
N VAL A 112 -13.48 -3.77 -2.69
CA VAL A 112 -13.73 -2.99 -3.90
C VAL A 112 -15.22 -2.66 -3.99
N GLY A 113 -15.53 -1.54 -4.64
CA GLY A 113 -16.93 -1.17 -4.90
C GLY A 113 -17.55 -2.12 -5.93
N ASP A 114 -18.82 -2.48 -5.70
CA ASP A 114 -19.62 -3.20 -6.68
C ASP A 114 -20.46 -2.20 -7.51
N PHE A 115 -20.36 -2.30 -8.83
CA PHE A 115 -21.18 -1.51 -9.75
C PHE A 115 -22.68 -1.82 -9.66
N ASN A 116 -23.09 -2.98 -9.15
CA ASN A 116 -24.50 -3.31 -8.94
C ASN A 116 -25.18 -2.34 -7.96
N HIS A 117 -24.41 -1.74 -7.04
CA HIS A 117 -24.93 -0.74 -6.11
C HIS A 117 -24.98 0.69 -6.67
N LEU A 118 -24.42 0.92 -7.86
CA LEU A 118 -24.35 2.27 -8.43
C LEU A 118 -25.74 2.88 -8.66
N ILE A 119 -26.64 2.12 -9.30
CA ILE A 119 -28.01 2.57 -9.59
C ILE A 119 -28.81 2.85 -8.31
N PRO A 120 -28.94 1.91 -7.35
CA PRO A 120 -29.73 2.17 -6.14
C PRO A 120 -29.15 3.31 -5.29
N VAL A 121 -27.82 3.39 -5.13
CA VAL A 121 -27.19 4.49 -4.40
C VAL A 121 -27.46 5.84 -5.07
N SER A 122 -27.41 5.89 -6.41
CA SER A 122 -27.71 7.12 -7.16
C SER A 122 -29.15 7.57 -6.96
N VAL A 123 -30.12 6.65 -7.06
CA VAL A 123 -31.54 6.97 -6.87
C VAL A 123 -31.81 7.49 -5.46
N ILE A 124 -31.29 6.83 -4.42
CA ILE A 124 -31.44 7.26 -3.03
C ILE A 124 -30.81 8.64 -2.81
N THR A 125 -29.63 8.88 -3.40
CA THR A 125 -28.94 10.18 -3.31
C THR A 125 -29.76 11.29 -3.94
N ILE A 126 -30.34 11.05 -5.13
CA ILE A 126 -31.21 12.01 -5.81
C ILE A 126 -32.45 12.29 -4.95
N LEU A 127 -33.17 11.25 -4.51
CA LEU A 127 -34.38 11.40 -3.71
C LEU A 127 -34.12 12.14 -2.39
N SER A 128 -33.05 11.79 -1.69
CA SER A 128 -32.66 12.46 -0.44
C SER A 128 -32.28 13.92 -0.69
N THR A 129 -31.57 14.22 -1.77
CA THR A 129 -31.19 15.60 -2.14
C THR A 129 -32.43 16.44 -2.46
N PHE A 130 -33.34 15.96 -3.32
CA PHE A 130 -34.56 16.68 -3.64
C PHE A 130 -35.48 16.84 -2.43
N GLY A 131 -35.67 15.77 -1.64
CA GLY A 131 -36.50 15.80 -0.45
C GLY A 131 -35.98 16.78 0.60
N SER A 132 -34.68 16.74 0.90
CA SER A 132 -34.07 17.69 1.85
C SER A 132 -34.14 19.13 1.34
N THR A 133 -33.90 19.36 0.05
CA THR A 133 -34.03 20.70 -0.56
C THR A 133 -35.46 21.24 -0.46
N ALA A 134 -36.47 20.42 -0.77
CA ALA A 134 -37.87 20.83 -0.67
C ALA A 134 -38.29 21.16 0.77
N LEU A 135 -37.85 20.36 1.75
CA LEU A 135 -38.10 20.63 3.16
C LEU A 135 -37.45 21.95 3.61
N LEU A 136 -36.20 22.20 3.21
CA LEU A 136 -35.52 23.45 3.52
C LEU A 136 -36.25 24.67 2.92
N LEU A 137 -36.64 24.59 1.64
CA LEU A 137 -37.40 25.65 0.98
C LEU A 137 -38.75 25.91 1.67
N HIS A 138 -39.47 24.85 2.05
CA HIS A 138 -40.73 24.98 2.78
C HIS A 138 -40.54 25.67 4.14
N GLN A 139 -39.49 25.32 4.88
CA GLN A 139 -39.17 25.97 6.17
C GLN A 139 -38.81 27.44 5.99
N MET A 140 -38.03 27.77 4.96
CA MET A 140 -37.68 29.16 4.63
C MET A 140 -38.91 29.98 4.27
N TYR A 141 -39.80 29.43 3.43
CA TYR A 141 -41.05 30.09 3.04
C TYR A 141 -41.97 30.36 4.24
N LYS A 142 -42.14 29.36 5.12
CA LYS A 142 -42.92 29.52 6.35
C LYS A 142 -42.33 30.60 7.26
N THR A 143 -41.01 30.58 7.45
CA THR A 143 -40.31 31.56 8.30
C THR A 143 -40.42 32.98 7.75
N SER A 144 -40.35 33.14 6.42
CA SER A 144 -40.50 34.43 5.75
C SER A 144 -41.90 35.04 5.94
N ASN A 145 -42.96 34.24 5.74
CA ASN A 145 -44.34 34.69 5.95
C ASN A 145 -44.64 35.09 7.40
N VAL A 146 -44.08 34.35 8.36
CA VAL A 146 -44.23 34.70 9.79
C VAL A 146 -43.54 36.03 10.13
N LYS A 147 -42.40 36.35 9.50
CA LYS A 147 -41.74 37.65 9.67
C LYS A 147 -42.57 38.81 9.10
N LEU A 148 -43.21 38.61 7.93
CA LEU A 148 -44.03 39.64 7.28
C LEU A 148 -45.30 40.00 8.08
N GLN A 149 -45.85 39.08 8.87
CA GLN A 149 -47.02 39.32 9.73
C GLN A 149 -46.69 40.03 11.05
N LYS A 150 -45.41 40.23 11.37
CA LYS A 150 -44.95 40.90 12.61
C LYS A 150 -44.48 42.34 12.39
N GLN A 151 -44.52 42.86 11.16
CA GLN A 151 -44.33 44.28 10.84
C GLN A 151 -45.68 44.96 10.66
#